data_AF-A0A0K0ERB5-F1
#
_entry.id   AF-A0A0K0ERB5-F1
#
_cell.length_a   1.000
_cell.length_b   1.000
_cell.length_c   1.000
_cell.angle_alpha   90.00
_cell.angle_beta   90.00
_cell.angle_gamma   90.00
#
_symmetry.space_group_name_H-M   'P 1'
#
loop_
_entity.id
_entity.type
_entity.pdbx_description
1 polymer ?
#
loop_
_entity_poly.entity_id
_entity_poly.type
_entity_poly.pdbx_seq_one_letter_code
_entity_poly.pdbx_strand_id
1 'polypeptide(L)'
;MSVTGISITQYFDKYYVYYSSTYKKGRGINFLARKPLSCNIKKCDIGWIFFISEQKYYNFNSSETLDADYTILLSITSINNKINLRTIEIIDGNVLLSICPYINWLPKAEVVNLIPEDDIKDNGYFIESNTFAHIITPIYYRTKEATFFVCGKLKQLQQPDIDVGFNLIKSNNSTELKSLDYVINGEIKCNEQDDDRNYYHFGYTKMSENYKNKATVNKIDITKRSDYKLYAGQIIYIYKKEIFKREMETNDITESLNNTIIEASPECGLKVPDNLNVTIIPGFESFESVDYDSKNNTYIRFIKNGDMNNVFTLKCLSKIGDKYISYLDEFYSRYGEFTIHKDGDKKKEHLSSPSKIIFLAQDMDKFGRYYCKVKNKVSKYNEKLITFKKIYLIPDKGANFVIKNSMDKKNNLINCQKTYNLFAKIKKMEINFNGNDTQEVFNDFSQSVGQMSIDDNIVNYNFSKSSNPIQLQCVYETIIGTEFKTTQEFERLHQKDKEIVQVKSNKTMVIIIIVIVLITLVCVALITAIIIIKRKKTKKIVKINEVSNYSLSSSTSSSSSSLQLSKLIPNSTKDTKSINKNISKIPSKSKTINISSNSKDISQTSGYKKNKLLIIKVN
;
A
#
# COMPACT_ATOMS: atom_id res chain seq x y z
N MET A 1 -24.23 11.87 22.90
CA MET A 1 -24.32 10.60 23.66
C MET A 1 -23.20 9.70 23.16
N SER A 2 -22.13 9.52 23.95
CA SER A 2 -21.11 8.51 23.66
C SER A 2 -21.61 7.19 24.25
N VAL A 3 -21.90 6.20 23.41
CA VAL A 3 -22.08 4.83 23.89
C VAL A 3 -20.69 4.36 24.34
N THR A 4 -20.43 4.39 25.65
CA THR A 4 -19.15 3.95 26.24
C THR A 4 -18.98 2.42 26.21
N GLY A 5 -19.98 1.70 25.73
CA GLY A 5 -19.90 0.33 25.27
C GLY A 5 -21.29 -0.29 25.06
N ILE A 6 -21.36 -1.37 24.28
CA ILE A 6 -22.57 -2.21 24.19
C ILE A 6 -22.42 -3.33 25.23
N SER A 7 -23.45 -3.56 26.05
CA SER A 7 -23.52 -4.70 26.98
C SER A 7 -24.84 -5.45 26.79
N ILE A 8 -24.78 -6.78 26.63
CA ILE A 8 -25.97 -7.63 26.45
C ILE A 8 -26.02 -8.67 27.58
N THR A 9 -27.12 -8.72 28.31
CA THR A 9 -27.41 -9.68 29.39
C THR A 9 -28.83 -10.21 29.23
N GLN A 10 -29.02 -11.31 28.49
CA GLN A 10 -30.35 -11.92 28.37
C GLN A 10 -30.28 -13.42 28.66
N TYR A 11 -31.25 -13.89 29.43
CA TYR A 11 -31.43 -15.30 29.78
C TYR A 11 -32.45 -15.94 28.83
N PHE A 12 -32.16 -17.15 28.36
CA PHE A 12 -33.05 -17.93 27.51
C PHE A 12 -33.34 -19.26 28.20
N ASP A 13 -34.57 -19.45 28.68
CA ASP A 13 -34.99 -20.56 29.57
C ASP A 13 -34.78 -21.99 29.01
N LYS A 14 -34.33 -22.15 27.76
CA LYS A 14 -34.10 -23.46 27.12
C LYS A 14 -32.70 -23.61 26.52
N TYR A 15 -31.87 -22.57 26.57
CA TYR A 15 -30.57 -22.55 25.89
C TYR A 15 -29.49 -21.92 26.76
N TYR A 16 -28.36 -22.61 26.84
CA TYR A 16 -27.10 -22.04 27.26
C TYR A 16 -26.52 -21.23 26.10
N VAL A 17 -26.41 -19.91 26.29
CA VAL A 17 -25.92 -19.00 25.26
C VAL A 17 -24.45 -18.72 25.46
N TYR A 18 -23.65 -19.14 24.49
CA TYR A 18 -22.23 -18.83 24.40
C TYR A 18 -21.98 -17.79 23.32
N TYR A 19 -20.85 -17.10 23.38
CA TYR A 19 -20.44 -16.17 22.33
C TYR A 19 -18.94 -16.24 22.09
N SER A 20 -18.51 -15.98 20.86
CA SER A 20 -17.11 -15.79 20.51
C SER A 20 -16.59 -14.57 21.25
N SER A 21 -15.62 -14.79 22.11
CA SER A 21 -15.10 -13.73 22.97
C SER A 21 -13.64 -13.45 22.66
N THR A 22 -13.26 -12.19 22.81
CA THR A 22 -11.85 -11.79 22.82
C THR A 22 -11.19 -12.45 24.03
N TYR A 23 -10.11 -13.19 23.78
CA TYR A 23 -9.34 -13.82 24.86
C TYR A 23 -7.87 -13.59 24.66
N LYS A 24 -7.21 -13.26 25.78
CA LYS A 24 -5.76 -13.17 25.91
C LYS A 24 -5.13 -14.56 26.09
N LYS A 25 -5.77 -15.46 26.88
CA LYS A 25 -5.40 -16.87 27.10
C LYS A 25 -6.64 -17.71 27.44
N GLY A 26 -6.79 -18.92 26.88
CA GLY A 26 -7.90 -19.84 27.17
C GLY A 26 -8.82 -20.12 25.98
N ARG A 27 -10.07 -20.55 26.24
CA ARG A 27 -11.05 -20.89 25.18
C ARG A 27 -11.66 -19.63 24.57
N GLY A 28 -11.78 -19.56 23.25
CA GLY A 28 -12.32 -18.41 22.51
C GLY A 28 -13.83 -18.17 22.64
N ILE A 29 -14.48 -18.71 23.66
CA ILE A 29 -15.93 -18.59 23.89
C ILE A 29 -16.24 -18.33 25.37
N ASN A 30 -17.28 -17.54 25.65
CA ASN A 30 -17.77 -17.24 27.00
C ASN A 30 -19.26 -17.53 27.13
N PHE A 31 -19.68 -17.87 28.35
CA PHE A 31 -21.09 -18.07 28.69
C PHE A 31 -21.75 -16.73 29.05
N LEU A 32 -22.75 -16.32 28.28
CA LEU A 32 -23.37 -15.00 28.35
C LEU A 32 -23.96 -14.69 29.74
N ALA A 33 -24.53 -15.69 30.43
CA ALA A 33 -25.13 -15.47 31.74
C ALA A 33 -24.09 -15.22 32.85
N ARG A 34 -22.84 -15.64 32.65
CA ARG A 34 -21.74 -15.36 33.59
C ARG A 34 -20.97 -14.10 33.22
N LYS A 35 -20.89 -13.81 31.93
CA LYS A 35 -20.06 -12.73 31.42
C LYS A 35 -20.79 -12.01 30.28
N PRO A 36 -21.16 -10.74 30.47
CA PRO A 36 -21.83 -9.99 29.42
C PRO A 36 -20.90 -9.79 28.22
N LEU A 37 -21.49 -9.84 27.03
CA LEU A 37 -20.83 -9.41 25.80
C LEU A 37 -20.52 -7.92 25.91
N SER A 38 -19.29 -7.50 25.63
CA SER A 38 -18.91 -6.08 25.68
C SER A 38 -18.21 -5.61 24.41
N CYS A 39 -18.49 -4.38 23.96
CA CYS A 39 -17.69 -3.72 22.93
C CYS A 39 -17.32 -2.30 23.34
N ASN A 40 -16.05 -2.09 23.75
CA ASN A 40 -15.46 -0.83 24.20
C ASN A 40 -13.93 -0.87 23.99
N ILE A 41 -13.19 0.15 24.45
CA ILE A 41 -11.73 0.20 24.29
C ILE A 41 -11.01 -1.05 24.82
N LYS A 42 -11.45 -1.66 25.93
CA LYS A 42 -10.77 -2.83 26.52
C LYS A 42 -10.83 -4.08 25.63
N LYS A 43 -11.95 -4.25 24.94
CA LYS A 43 -12.24 -5.40 24.06
C LYS A 43 -13.53 -5.19 23.29
N CYS A 44 -13.69 -5.95 22.20
CA CYS A 44 -14.96 -6.06 21.50
C CYS A 44 -15.33 -7.51 21.20
N ASP A 45 -16.37 -8.01 21.87
CA ASP A 45 -16.84 -9.40 21.83
C ASP A 45 -17.89 -9.66 20.72
N ILE A 46 -17.92 -8.85 19.66
CA ILE A 46 -18.84 -9.06 18.53
C ILE A 46 -18.42 -10.26 17.68
N GLY A 47 -19.38 -10.92 17.05
CA GLY A 47 -19.14 -12.12 16.26
C GLY A 47 -20.23 -13.16 16.45
N TRP A 48 -19.85 -14.43 16.53
CA TRP A 48 -20.79 -15.54 16.67
C TRP A 48 -21.36 -15.65 18.08
N ILE A 49 -22.66 -15.92 18.15
CA ILE A 49 -23.41 -16.31 19.34
C ILE A 49 -23.95 -17.72 19.09
N PHE A 50 -23.74 -18.62 20.03
CA PHE A 50 -24.08 -20.03 19.97
C PHE A 50 -25.17 -20.33 21.00
N PHE A 51 -26.23 -21.01 20.57
CA PHE A 51 -27.33 -21.45 21.44
C PHE A 51 -27.27 -22.97 21.58
N ILE A 52 -27.20 -23.45 22.81
CA ILE A 52 -26.98 -24.86 23.13
C ILE A 52 -28.06 -25.33 24.08
N SER A 53 -28.84 -26.33 23.64
CA SER A 53 -29.86 -26.94 24.48
C SER A 53 -29.24 -27.62 25.72
N GLU A 54 -30.02 -27.72 26.78
CA GLU A 54 -29.54 -28.29 28.04
C GLU A 54 -29.01 -29.72 27.88
N GLN A 55 -29.68 -30.55 27.06
CA GLN A 55 -29.23 -31.91 26.77
C GLN A 55 -27.81 -31.96 26.20
N LYS A 56 -27.49 -31.08 25.24
CA LYS A 56 -26.15 -31.00 24.64
C LYS A 56 -25.12 -30.42 25.62
N TYR A 57 -25.53 -29.47 26.46
CA TYR A 57 -24.66 -28.89 27.47
C TYR A 57 -24.24 -29.91 28.54
N TYR A 58 -25.17 -30.69 29.08
CA TYR A 58 -24.84 -31.70 30.09
C TYR A 58 -23.98 -32.85 29.53
N ASN A 59 -24.06 -33.11 28.24
CA ASN A 59 -23.22 -34.08 27.55
C ASN A 59 -21.87 -33.50 27.10
N PHE A 60 -21.63 -32.19 27.28
CA PHE A 60 -20.38 -31.55 26.86
C PHE A 60 -19.23 -31.93 27.79
N ASN A 61 -18.32 -32.76 27.30
CA ASN A 61 -17.07 -33.04 27.99
C ASN A 61 -15.99 -32.02 27.58
N SER A 62 -15.16 -31.61 28.55
CA SER A 62 -14.33 -30.41 28.40
C SER A 62 -13.31 -30.45 27.25
N SER A 63 -13.03 -31.61 26.65
CA SER A 63 -12.08 -31.79 25.54
C SER A 63 -12.70 -31.83 24.12
N GLU A 64 -14.02 -31.71 23.98
CA GLU A 64 -14.71 -31.96 22.70
C GLU A 64 -15.15 -30.68 21.96
N THR A 65 -15.49 -30.86 20.67
CA THR A 65 -16.12 -29.84 19.83
C THR A 65 -17.53 -29.53 20.33
N LEU A 66 -17.81 -28.25 20.56
CA LEU A 66 -19.11 -27.79 21.02
C LEU A 66 -20.10 -27.71 19.84
N ASP A 67 -21.09 -28.60 19.80
CA ASP A 67 -22.15 -28.58 18.79
C ASP A 67 -23.30 -27.65 19.22
N ALA A 68 -23.54 -26.58 18.46
CA ALA A 68 -24.56 -25.60 18.75
C ALA A 68 -25.86 -25.89 17.97
N ASP A 69 -27.01 -25.75 18.62
CA ASP A 69 -28.31 -25.93 17.95
C ASP A 69 -28.61 -24.80 16.96
N TYR A 70 -28.18 -23.58 17.31
CA TYR A 70 -28.28 -22.39 16.49
C TYR A 70 -27.04 -21.50 16.63
N THR A 71 -26.72 -20.79 15.55
CA THR A 71 -25.71 -19.74 15.54
C THR A 71 -26.30 -18.44 15.01
N ILE A 72 -25.96 -17.33 15.67
CA ILE A 72 -26.33 -15.98 15.27
C ILE A 72 -25.05 -15.18 15.09
N LEU A 73 -24.93 -14.46 13.97
CA LEU A 73 -23.87 -13.47 13.79
C LEU A 73 -24.35 -12.12 14.32
N LEU A 74 -23.69 -11.60 15.35
CA LEU A 74 -23.91 -10.24 15.84
C LEU A 74 -23.09 -9.26 15.00
N SER A 75 -23.76 -8.34 14.33
CA SER A 75 -23.16 -7.23 13.59
C SER A 75 -23.62 -5.89 14.12
N ILE A 76 -22.73 -4.90 14.14
CA ILE A 76 -23.05 -3.51 14.52
C ILE A 76 -23.41 -2.72 13.26
N THR A 77 -24.41 -1.86 13.37
CA THR A 77 -24.72 -0.82 12.38
C THR A 77 -24.65 0.55 13.05
N SER A 78 -24.05 1.53 12.39
CA SER A 78 -23.93 2.90 12.92
C SER A 78 -24.45 3.92 11.92
N ILE A 79 -25.20 4.92 12.37
CA ILE A 79 -25.80 5.95 11.51
C ILE A 79 -24.72 6.74 10.76
N ASN A 80 -23.59 6.98 11.41
CA ASN A 80 -22.46 7.72 10.83
C ASN A 80 -21.28 6.81 10.44
N ASN A 81 -21.49 5.47 10.42
CA ASN A 81 -20.45 4.46 10.21
C ASN A 81 -19.23 4.64 11.11
N LYS A 82 -19.42 5.11 12.35
CA LYS A 82 -18.34 5.27 13.35
C LYS A 82 -18.68 4.58 14.67
N ILE A 83 -17.64 4.02 15.29
CA ILE A 83 -17.60 3.66 16.72
C ILE A 83 -16.65 4.63 17.40
N ASN A 84 -17.22 5.56 18.17
CA ASN A 84 -16.45 6.48 18.98
C ASN A 84 -16.13 5.86 20.33
N LEU A 85 -14.86 5.55 20.56
CA LEU A 85 -14.37 4.99 21.81
C LEU A 85 -14.37 6.03 22.93
N ARG A 86 -13.96 7.26 22.60
CA ARG A 86 -13.92 8.41 23.52
C ARG A 86 -13.70 9.72 22.76
N THR A 87 -14.08 10.84 23.38
CA THR A 87 -13.64 12.17 22.96
C THR A 87 -12.32 12.54 23.65
N ILE A 88 -11.30 12.87 22.87
CA ILE A 88 -9.98 13.31 23.34
C ILE A 88 -9.84 14.80 23.05
N GLU A 89 -9.41 15.53 24.07
CA GLU A 89 -9.05 16.95 23.95
C GLU A 89 -7.58 17.07 23.51
N ILE A 90 -7.36 17.75 22.40
CA ILE A 90 -6.04 17.96 21.81
C ILE A 90 -5.61 19.40 22.07
N ILE A 91 -4.50 19.53 22.81
CA ILE A 91 -3.84 20.79 23.12
C ILE A 91 -2.88 21.12 21.97
N ASP A 92 -2.92 22.35 21.44
CA ASP A 92 -2.04 22.72 20.33
C ASP A 92 -0.57 22.67 20.77
N GLY A 93 0.27 22.04 19.96
CA GLY A 93 1.66 21.76 20.30
C GLY A 93 1.89 20.57 21.25
N ASN A 94 0.86 19.93 21.78
CA ASN A 94 1.00 18.78 22.67
C ASN A 94 0.26 17.56 22.10
N VAL A 95 1.04 16.65 21.50
CA VAL A 95 0.48 15.41 20.94
C VAL A 95 0.37 14.39 22.07
N LEU A 96 -0.86 13.98 22.39
CA LEU A 96 -1.13 12.99 23.44
C LEU A 96 -0.78 11.58 22.95
N LEU A 97 -0.13 10.79 23.80
CA LEU A 97 0.05 9.35 23.57
C LEU A 97 -1.12 8.58 24.17
N SER A 98 -1.72 7.67 23.40
CA SER A 98 -2.79 6.79 23.88
C SER A 98 -2.71 5.42 23.20
N ILE A 99 -3.78 4.64 23.27
CA ILE A 99 -3.88 3.31 22.68
C ILE A 99 -4.98 3.27 21.63
N CYS A 100 -4.73 2.55 20.55
CA CYS A 100 -5.73 2.21 19.54
C CYS A 100 -6.03 0.71 19.59
N PRO A 101 -7.29 0.31 19.37
CA PRO A 101 -7.61 -1.07 19.02
C PRO A 101 -6.76 -1.57 17.85
N TYR A 102 -6.36 -2.83 17.91
CA TYR A 102 -5.55 -3.49 16.90
C TYR A 102 -6.12 -4.88 16.56
N ILE A 103 -5.35 -5.72 15.85
CA ILE A 103 -5.86 -6.93 15.19
C ILE A 103 -6.55 -7.94 16.13
N ASN A 104 -6.12 -8.04 17.39
CA ASN A 104 -6.70 -8.98 18.37
C ASN A 104 -7.66 -8.29 19.37
N TRP A 105 -8.12 -7.08 19.06
CA TRP A 105 -9.18 -6.41 19.83
C TRP A 105 -10.55 -7.08 19.68
N LEU A 106 -10.73 -7.88 18.62
CA LEU A 106 -11.91 -8.69 18.31
C LEU A 106 -11.62 -10.18 18.51
N PRO A 107 -12.66 -11.04 18.64
CA PRO A 107 -12.45 -12.48 18.68
C PRO A 107 -11.86 -12.93 17.36
N LYS A 108 -11.01 -13.97 17.38
CA LYS A 108 -10.46 -14.59 16.17
C LYS A 108 -11.53 -15.42 15.46
N ALA A 109 -12.51 -14.76 14.89
CA ALA A 109 -13.57 -15.34 14.08
C ALA A 109 -13.55 -14.65 12.72
N GLU A 110 -13.31 -15.39 11.63
CA GLU A 110 -13.10 -14.86 10.26
C GLU A 110 -14.24 -13.99 9.70
N VAL A 111 -15.35 -13.88 10.44
CA VAL A 111 -16.54 -13.08 10.08
C VAL A 111 -16.48 -11.62 10.48
N VAL A 112 -15.60 -11.27 11.44
CA VAL A 112 -15.38 -9.90 11.90
C VAL A 112 -13.89 -9.67 12.12
N ASN A 113 -13.36 -8.56 11.61
CA ASN A 113 -11.96 -8.23 11.77
C ASN A 113 -11.75 -6.72 11.83
N LEU A 114 -10.72 -6.30 12.56
CA LEU A 114 -10.28 -4.92 12.59
C LEU A 114 -9.08 -4.79 11.66
N ILE A 115 -9.19 -3.91 10.68
CA ILE A 115 -8.09 -3.54 9.79
C ILE A 115 -7.52 -2.21 10.30
N PRO A 116 -6.32 -2.18 10.90
CA PRO A 116 -5.69 -0.94 11.33
C PRO A 116 -5.47 0.01 10.14
N GLU A 117 -5.54 1.32 10.39
CA GLU A 117 -5.20 2.32 9.36
C GLU A 117 -3.71 2.21 8.95
N ASP A 118 -3.41 2.50 7.70
CA ASP A 118 -2.05 2.36 7.13
C ASP A 118 -0.98 3.17 7.88
N ASP A 119 -1.35 4.31 8.46
CA ASP A 119 -0.45 5.19 9.23
C ASP A 119 -0.30 4.78 10.70
N ILE A 120 -1.08 3.79 11.16
CA ILE A 120 -0.99 3.18 12.50
C ILE A 120 -0.33 1.81 12.41
N LYS A 121 -0.62 1.07 11.34
CA LYS A 121 -0.04 -0.24 11.08
C LYS A 121 1.49 -0.14 11.12
N ASP A 122 2.10 -0.95 11.98
CA ASP A 122 3.56 -1.00 12.20
C ASP A 122 4.20 0.31 12.71
N ASN A 123 3.39 1.32 13.07
CA ASN A 123 3.84 2.66 13.46
C ASN A 123 3.53 2.98 14.92
N GLY A 124 3.74 2.01 15.81
CA GLY A 124 3.51 2.16 17.25
C GLY A 124 4.26 1.13 18.09
N TYR A 125 3.99 1.14 19.39
CA TYR A 125 4.57 0.19 20.33
C TYR A 125 3.54 -0.83 20.80
N PHE A 126 4.01 -2.04 21.06
CA PHE A 126 3.21 -3.14 21.60
C PHE A 126 3.77 -3.54 22.97
N ILE A 127 2.86 -4.03 23.81
CA ILE A 127 3.20 -4.75 25.03
C ILE A 127 2.87 -6.22 24.77
N GLU A 128 3.86 -7.09 24.85
CA GLU A 128 3.75 -8.50 24.45
C GLU A 128 2.60 -9.22 25.17
N SER A 129 2.44 -8.94 26.46
CA SER A 129 1.36 -9.51 27.27
C SER A 129 -0.03 -9.08 26.81
N ASN A 130 -0.17 -7.98 26.07
CA ASN A 130 -1.45 -7.54 25.50
C ASN A 130 -1.82 -8.29 24.20
N THR A 131 -0.93 -9.15 23.70
CA THR A 131 -1.18 -10.04 22.55
C THR A 131 -1.68 -9.32 21.30
N PHE A 132 -1.17 -8.11 21.01
CA PHE A 132 -1.59 -7.29 19.86
C PHE A 132 -3.08 -6.91 19.85
N ALA A 133 -3.75 -6.88 21.01
CA ALA A 133 -5.10 -6.33 21.10
C ALA A 133 -5.11 -4.81 20.93
N HIS A 134 -4.05 -4.13 21.36
CA HIS A 134 -3.91 -2.68 21.26
C HIS A 134 -2.51 -2.30 20.77
N ILE A 135 -2.42 -1.13 20.14
CA ILE A 135 -1.17 -0.48 19.75
C ILE A 135 -1.07 0.88 20.43
N ILE A 136 0.08 1.19 21.01
CA ILE A 136 0.38 2.48 21.63
C ILE A 136 0.81 3.45 20.53
N THR A 137 0.04 4.51 20.32
CA THR A 137 0.26 5.48 19.23
C THR A 137 -0.22 6.88 19.63
N PRO A 138 0.43 7.95 19.13
CA PRO A 138 -0.03 9.31 19.37
C PRO A 138 -1.37 9.59 18.67
N ILE A 139 -2.22 10.37 19.33
CA ILE A 139 -3.52 10.81 18.82
C ILE A 139 -3.41 12.30 18.45
N TYR A 140 -3.71 12.63 17.20
CA TYR A 140 -3.48 13.97 16.65
C TYR A 140 -4.43 14.32 15.50
N TYR A 141 -4.50 15.60 15.15
CA TYR A 141 -5.21 16.05 13.96
C TYR A 141 -4.45 15.68 12.68
N ARG A 142 -4.95 14.71 11.92
CA ARG A 142 -4.35 14.31 10.63
C ARG A 142 -4.45 15.40 9.56
N THR A 143 -5.56 16.12 9.54
CA THR A 143 -5.82 17.31 8.71
C THR A 143 -6.45 18.42 9.54
N LYS A 144 -6.53 19.64 9.01
CA LYS A 144 -7.18 20.79 9.69
C LYS A 144 -8.65 20.54 10.03
N GLU A 145 -9.35 19.77 9.19
CA GLU A 145 -10.79 19.53 9.29
C GLU A 145 -11.14 18.22 10.01
N ALA A 146 -10.14 17.39 10.35
CA ALA A 146 -10.38 16.08 10.93
C ALA A 146 -10.93 16.20 12.36
N THR A 147 -12.19 15.82 12.57
CA THR A 147 -12.81 15.78 13.91
C THR A 147 -12.82 14.39 14.54
N PHE A 148 -12.31 13.39 13.83
CA PHE A 148 -12.27 12.01 14.26
C PHE A 148 -10.92 11.37 13.88
N PHE A 149 -10.23 10.81 14.85
CA PHE A 149 -9.02 10.02 14.65
C PHE A 149 -9.39 8.56 14.49
N VAL A 150 -9.16 7.99 13.32
CA VAL A 150 -9.46 6.59 13.02
C VAL A 150 -8.30 5.71 13.44
N CYS A 151 -8.54 4.72 14.29
CA CYS A 151 -7.58 3.67 14.64
C CYS A 151 -7.54 2.56 13.58
N GLY A 152 -8.71 2.21 13.06
CA GLY A 152 -8.90 1.16 12.06
C GLY A 152 -10.35 1.04 11.64
N LYS A 153 -10.61 0.10 10.73
CA LYS A 153 -11.92 -0.21 10.17
C LYS A 153 -12.39 -1.57 10.65
N LEU A 154 -13.55 -1.59 11.29
CA LEU A 154 -14.28 -2.81 11.59
C LEU A 154 -14.94 -3.32 10.31
N LYS A 155 -14.48 -4.47 9.85
CA LYS A 155 -15.04 -5.23 8.75
C LYS A 155 -15.97 -6.30 9.30
N GLN A 156 -17.13 -6.43 8.67
CA GLN A 156 -18.14 -7.42 9.05
C GLN A 156 -18.75 -8.02 7.79
N LEU A 157 -19.18 -9.27 7.86
CA LEU A 157 -19.82 -9.95 6.74
C LEU A 157 -21.11 -9.21 6.28
N GLN A 158 -21.18 -8.88 4.99
CA GLN A 158 -22.36 -8.25 4.35
C GLN A 158 -22.81 -6.91 4.97
N GLN A 159 -21.94 -6.22 5.73
CA GLN A 159 -22.22 -4.89 6.26
C GLN A 159 -21.17 -3.88 5.77
N PRO A 160 -21.50 -2.58 5.73
CA PRO A 160 -20.52 -1.53 5.50
C PRO A 160 -19.41 -1.55 6.55
N ASP A 161 -18.23 -1.08 6.15
CA ASP A 161 -17.12 -0.82 7.07
C ASP A 161 -17.51 0.26 8.08
N ILE A 162 -17.03 0.10 9.31
CA ILE A 162 -17.24 1.07 10.38
C ILE A 162 -15.89 1.57 10.88
N ASP A 163 -15.67 2.88 10.87
CA ASP A 163 -14.46 3.49 11.42
C ASP A 163 -14.48 3.41 12.95
N VAL A 164 -13.41 2.90 13.55
CA VAL A 164 -13.24 2.78 15.00
C VAL A 164 -12.17 3.76 15.45
N GLY A 165 -12.44 4.58 16.47
CA GLY A 165 -11.48 5.60 16.89
C GLY A 165 -12.00 6.63 17.89
N PHE A 166 -11.45 7.84 17.85
CA PHE A 166 -11.67 8.89 18.84
C PHE A 166 -12.20 10.18 18.22
N ASN A 167 -13.22 10.78 18.83
CA ASN A 167 -13.59 12.17 18.54
C ASN A 167 -12.49 13.11 19.05
N LEU A 168 -12.16 14.14 18.27
CA LEU A 168 -11.15 15.14 18.62
C LEU A 168 -11.81 16.48 18.88
N ILE A 169 -11.53 17.09 20.03
CA ILE A 169 -11.91 18.47 20.35
C ILE A 169 -10.67 19.30 20.63
N LYS A 170 -10.67 20.56 20.19
CA LYS A 170 -9.52 21.44 20.35
C LYS A 170 -9.56 22.07 21.74
N SER A 171 -8.45 22.01 22.47
CA SER A 171 -8.26 22.78 23.69
C SER A 171 -7.93 24.23 23.39
N ASN A 172 -8.39 25.16 24.23
CA ASN A 172 -7.97 26.55 24.19
C ASN A 172 -6.64 26.79 24.93
N ASN A 173 -6.13 25.77 25.62
CA ASN A 173 -4.86 25.87 26.32
C ASN A 173 -3.72 25.68 25.32
N SER A 174 -2.70 26.53 25.39
CA SER A 174 -1.40 26.29 24.77
C SER A 174 -0.42 25.92 25.88
N THR A 175 0.37 24.88 25.65
CA THR A 175 1.53 24.59 26.51
C THR A 175 2.78 24.89 25.70
N GLU A 176 3.69 25.68 26.28
CA GLU A 176 5.00 25.89 25.68
C GLU A 176 5.81 24.59 25.84
N LEU A 177 6.19 24.01 24.70
CA LEU A 177 7.14 22.91 24.65
C LEU A 177 8.53 23.45 25.03
N LYS A 178 9.17 22.82 26.01
CA LYS A 178 10.59 23.02 26.29
C LYS A 178 11.39 22.46 25.11
N SER A 179 12.01 23.34 24.32
CA SER A 179 12.91 22.98 23.22
C SER A 179 14.32 22.72 23.74
N LEU A 180 14.95 21.61 23.34
CA LEU A 180 16.35 21.31 23.63
C LEU A 180 17.08 21.03 22.30
N ASP A 181 18.26 21.62 22.14
CA ASP A 181 18.94 21.85 20.85
C ASP A 181 19.78 20.66 20.32
N TYR A 182 19.76 19.48 20.98
CA TYR A 182 20.68 18.38 20.66
C TYR A 182 19.97 17.18 20.03
N VAL A 183 19.75 17.21 18.71
CA VAL A 183 19.28 16.03 17.94
C VAL A 183 20.32 15.54 16.91
N ILE A 184 21.27 16.39 16.51
CA ILE A 184 22.21 16.09 15.42
C ILE A 184 23.16 14.94 15.78
N ASN A 185 23.60 14.86 17.05
CA ASN A 185 24.51 13.81 17.52
C ASN A 185 23.84 12.44 17.74
N GLY A 186 22.53 12.34 17.49
CA GLY A 186 21.78 11.09 17.60
C GLY A 186 21.36 10.71 19.02
N GLU A 187 21.55 11.61 20.00
CA GLU A 187 20.98 11.48 21.33
C GLU A 187 19.56 12.03 21.33
N ILE A 188 18.59 11.22 21.77
CA ILE A 188 17.17 11.59 21.80
C ILE A 188 16.70 11.38 23.24
N LYS A 189 17.07 12.32 24.12
CA LYS A 189 16.80 12.26 25.56
C LYS A 189 16.19 13.57 26.07
N CYS A 190 15.40 13.49 27.14
CA CYS A 190 14.95 14.70 27.84
C CYS A 190 16.05 15.27 28.74
N ASN A 191 16.71 14.40 29.52
CA ASN A 191 17.84 14.75 30.38
C ASN A 191 19.02 13.78 30.16
N GLU A 192 20.24 14.22 30.45
CA GLU A 192 21.45 13.39 30.26
C GLU A 192 21.42 12.07 31.06
N GLN A 193 20.79 12.09 32.25
CA GLN A 193 20.67 10.95 33.14
C GLN A 193 19.56 9.96 32.75
N ASP A 194 18.72 10.30 31.77
CA ASP A 194 17.60 9.44 31.37
C ASP A 194 18.08 8.17 30.65
N ASP A 195 17.49 7.03 31.03
CA ASP A 195 17.58 5.79 30.26
C ASP A 195 16.48 5.75 29.20
N ASP A 196 16.88 6.02 27.97
CA ASP A 196 16.20 5.82 26.69
C ASP A 196 15.24 4.62 26.63
N ARG A 197 15.60 3.49 27.27
CA ARG A 197 14.78 2.28 27.27
C ARG A 197 13.46 2.44 28.03
N ASN A 198 13.34 3.46 28.88
CA ASN A 198 12.14 3.78 29.65
C ASN A 198 11.16 4.70 28.92
N TYR A 199 11.47 5.10 27.68
CA TYR A 199 10.68 6.08 26.93
C TYR A 199 10.20 5.57 25.56
N TYR A 200 8.99 5.95 25.18
CA TYR A 200 8.50 5.86 23.81
C TYR A 200 8.82 7.15 23.07
N HIS A 201 9.25 7.02 21.81
CA HIS A 201 9.63 8.16 20.98
C HIS A 201 8.81 8.19 19.70
N PHE A 202 8.32 9.38 19.36
CA PHE A 202 7.55 9.62 18.15
C PHE A 202 7.95 10.95 17.51
N GLY A 203 8.28 10.92 16.24
CA GLY A 203 8.56 12.11 15.45
C GLY A 203 7.29 12.62 14.78
N TYR A 204 6.87 13.84 15.11
CA TYR A 204 5.70 14.52 14.58
C TYR A 204 6.11 15.62 13.59
N THR A 205 5.57 15.56 12.38
CA THR A 205 5.71 16.61 11.37
C THR A 205 4.39 17.34 11.21
N LYS A 206 4.40 18.66 11.40
CA LYS A 206 3.20 19.49 11.27
C LYS A 206 2.70 19.49 9.83
N MET A 207 1.39 19.71 9.68
CA MET A 207 0.76 19.77 8.37
C MET A 207 1.36 20.85 7.46
N SER A 208 1.69 22.03 8.01
CA SER A 208 2.33 23.15 7.30
C SER A 208 3.78 22.88 6.88
N GLU A 209 4.37 21.82 7.43
CA GLU A 209 5.76 21.40 7.24
C GLU A 209 5.84 20.13 6.40
N ASN A 210 4.72 19.68 5.85
CA ASN A 210 4.63 18.50 5.01
C ASN A 210 4.06 18.87 3.64
N TYR A 211 4.78 18.59 2.56
CA TYR A 211 4.31 18.87 1.19
C TYR A 211 2.99 18.18 0.86
N LYS A 212 2.65 17.09 1.58
CA LYS A 212 1.37 16.37 1.45
C LYS A 212 0.20 17.10 2.12
N ASN A 213 0.43 18.23 2.78
CA ASN A 213 -0.56 18.98 3.55
C ASN A 213 -1.33 18.09 4.53
N LYS A 214 -0.61 17.18 5.20
CA LYS A 214 -1.11 16.28 6.26
C LYS A 214 -0.09 16.22 7.37
N ALA A 215 -0.56 16.21 8.62
CA ALA A 215 0.33 15.92 9.74
C ALA A 215 0.73 14.44 9.68
N THR A 216 1.96 14.13 10.08
CA THR A 216 2.44 12.74 10.10
C THR A 216 3.19 12.46 11.38
N VAL A 217 2.99 11.26 11.93
CA VAL A 217 3.73 10.73 13.06
C VAL A 217 4.54 9.52 12.60
N ASN A 218 5.77 9.40 13.06
CA ASN A 218 6.61 8.23 12.85
C ASN A 218 7.15 7.73 14.18
N LYS A 219 7.02 6.43 14.46
CA LYS A 219 7.72 5.76 15.55
C LYS A 219 9.23 5.93 15.37
N ILE A 220 9.93 6.29 16.44
CA ILE A 220 11.39 6.36 16.49
C ILE A 220 11.87 5.25 17.42
N ASP A 221 12.33 4.14 16.85
CA ASP A 221 12.91 3.05 17.64
C ASP A 221 14.41 3.26 17.80
N ILE A 222 14.80 3.94 18.88
CA ILE A 222 16.20 4.26 19.17
C ILE A 222 17.08 3.02 19.41
N THR A 223 16.48 1.85 19.69
CA THR A 223 17.25 0.60 19.81
C THR A 223 17.77 0.11 18.46
N LYS A 224 17.20 0.60 17.35
CA LYS A 224 17.58 0.27 15.97
C LYS A 224 17.82 1.55 15.18
N ARG A 225 19.00 2.16 15.36
CA ARG A 225 19.37 3.44 14.74
C ARG A 225 19.26 3.48 13.20
N SER A 226 19.37 2.34 12.52
CA SER A 226 19.17 2.23 11.07
C SER A 226 17.71 2.34 10.61
N ASP A 227 16.76 2.10 11.51
CA ASP A 227 15.38 1.80 11.13
C ASP A 227 14.48 3.05 11.15
N TYR A 228 14.92 4.12 11.81
CA TYR A 228 14.17 5.38 11.86
C TYR A 228 14.81 6.49 11.02
N LYS A 229 13.97 7.44 10.62
CA LYS A 229 14.36 8.64 9.87
C LYS A 229 13.87 9.87 10.60
N LEU A 230 14.71 10.89 10.64
CA LEU A 230 14.40 12.20 11.19
C LEU A 230 14.31 13.21 10.04
N TYR A 231 13.38 14.15 10.18
CA TYR A 231 13.07 15.12 9.14
C TYR A 231 13.23 16.55 9.63
N ALA A 232 13.58 17.47 8.72
CA ALA A 232 13.74 18.88 9.00
C ALA A 232 12.50 19.45 9.70
N GLY A 233 12.71 20.15 10.83
CA GLY A 233 11.65 20.81 11.61
C GLY A 233 10.72 19.88 12.39
N GLN A 234 10.89 18.55 12.28
CA GLN A 234 10.11 17.56 13.02
C GLN A 234 10.25 17.77 14.54
N ILE A 235 9.18 17.52 15.29
CA ILE A 235 9.21 17.52 16.76
C ILE A 235 9.22 16.07 17.22
N ILE A 236 10.23 15.67 17.98
CA ILE A 236 10.32 14.35 18.60
C ILE A 236 9.70 14.44 20.00
N TYR A 237 8.55 13.81 20.19
CA TYR A 237 7.91 13.69 21.48
C TYR A 237 8.39 12.44 22.21
N ILE A 238 8.69 12.60 23.51
CA ILE A 238 9.23 11.56 24.38
C ILE A 238 8.25 11.30 25.53
N TYR A 239 7.87 10.04 25.75
CA TYR A 239 6.82 9.67 26.72
C TYR A 239 7.29 8.55 27.65
N LYS A 240 6.96 8.65 28.96
CA LYS A 240 7.25 7.58 29.92
C LYS A 240 6.47 6.30 29.61
N LYS A 241 7.16 5.15 29.56
CA LYS A 241 6.53 3.84 29.28
C LYS A 241 5.69 3.29 30.43
N GLU A 242 6.00 3.69 31.66
CA GLU A 242 5.51 3.06 32.89
C GLU A 242 3.99 2.96 32.95
N ILE A 243 3.28 4.04 32.61
CA ILE A 243 1.82 4.06 32.60
C ILE A 243 1.25 2.98 31.67
N PHE A 244 1.76 2.85 30.44
CA PHE A 244 1.26 1.85 29.50
C PHE A 244 1.57 0.42 29.94
N LYS A 245 2.78 0.19 30.51
CA LYS A 245 3.12 -1.12 31.08
C LYS A 245 2.12 -1.50 32.16
N ARG A 246 1.91 -0.64 33.15
CA ARG A 246 0.98 -0.87 34.25
C ARG A 246 -0.46 -1.12 33.78
N GLU A 247 -0.93 -0.35 32.79
CA GLU A 247 -2.33 -0.45 32.37
C GLU A 247 -2.61 -1.59 31.37
N MET A 248 -1.62 -2.05 30.61
CA MET A 248 -1.78 -3.10 29.58
C MET A 248 -1.25 -4.49 30.00
N GLU A 249 -0.36 -4.55 31.00
CA GLU A 249 0.10 -5.80 31.62
C GLU A 249 -0.90 -6.27 32.68
N THR A 250 -2.08 -6.69 32.21
CA THR A 250 -3.12 -7.22 33.10
C THR A 250 -2.95 -8.71 33.36
N ASN A 251 -3.19 -9.13 34.60
CA ASN A 251 -3.33 -10.54 35.00
C ASN A 251 -4.73 -11.08 34.71
N ASP A 252 -5.67 -10.22 34.32
CA ASP A 252 -7.01 -10.64 33.94
C ASP A 252 -6.94 -11.44 32.62
N ILE A 253 -7.46 -12.66 32.65
CA ILE A 253 -7.55 -13.52 31.46
C ILE A 253 -8.64 -13.03 30.48
N THR A 254 -9.55 -12.18 30.97
CA THR A 254 -10.79 -11.78 30.31
C THR A 254 -10.82 -10.37 29.76
N GLU A 255 -9.92 -9.52 30.22
CA GLU A 255 -9.75 -8.14 29.77
C GLU A 255 -8.30 -7.93 29.33
N SER A 256 -8.11 -7.03 28.38
CA SER A 256 -6.77 -6.70 27.88
C SER A 256 -6.17 -5.47 28.58
N LEU A 257 -6.98 -4.69 29.31
CA LEU A 257 -6.60 -3.43 29.94
C LEU A 257 -7.17 -3.30 31.35
N ASN A 258 -6.40 -2.73 32.27
CA ASN A 258 -6.86 -2.45 33.63
C ASN A 258 -7.83 -1.25 33.66
N ASN A 259 -7.54 -0.19 32.89
CA ASN A 259 -8.34 1.02 32.81
C ASN A 259 -8.88 1.27 31.38
N THR A 260 -9.94 2.06 31.25
CA THR A 260 -10.49 2.54 29.97
C THR A 260 -9.84 3.84 29.49
N ILE A 261 -9.16 4.55 30.38
CA ILE A 261 -8.46 5.81 30.08
C ILE A 261 -6.96 5.58 30.27
N ILE A 262 -6.23 5.52 29.15
CA ILE A 262 -4.79 5.31 29.13
C ILE A 262 -4.18 6.36 28.19
N GLU A 263 -3.71 7.44 28.79
CA GLU A 263 -3.27 8.65 28.10
C GLU A 263 -2.02 9.19 28.80
N ALA A 264 -1.05 9.68 28.03
CA ALA A 264 0.16 10.29 28.55
C ALA A 264 0.53 11.53 27.74
N SER A 265 0.76 12.63 28.44
CA SER A 265 1.43 13.80 27.88
C SER A 265 2.91 13.50 27.63
N PRO A 266 3.55 14.15 26.66
CA PRO A 266 4.99 14.04 26.48
C PRO A 266 5.71 14.60 27.71
N GLU A 267 6.77 13.93 28.13
CA GLU A 267 7.69 14.42 29.16
C GLU A 267 8.45 15.65 28.64
N CYS A 268 8.90 15.57 27.39
CA CYS A 268 9.53 16.66 26.66
C CYS A 268 9.33 16.52 25.15
N GLY A 269 9.70 17.57 24.40
CA GLY A 269 9.73 17.56 22.94
C GLY A 269 11.03 18.14 22.41
N LEU A 270 11.72 17.41 21.53
CA LEU A 270 12.95 17.87 20.88
C LEU A 270 12.65 18.35 19.47
N LYS A 271 13.17 19.50 19.07
CA LYS A 271 12.99 19.99 17.71
C LYS A 271 14.18 19.57 16.85
N VAL A 272 13.92 18.84 15.78
CA VAL A 272 14.93 18.57 14.75
C VAL A 272 15.23 19.90 14.03
N PRO A 273 16.51 20.29 13.88
CA PRO A 273 16.89 21.47 13.12
C PRO A 273 16.27 21.47 11.73
N ASP A 274 16.02 22.64 11.15
CA ASP A 274 15.49 22.80 9.80
C ASP A 274 16.43 23.55 8.86
N ASN A 275 17.63 23.88 9.34
CA ASN A 275 18.60 24.77 8.70
C ASN A 275 19.94 24.09 8.36
N LEU A 276 19.97 22.76 8.23
CA LEU A 276 21.21 22.04 7.88
C LEU A 276 21.52 22.14 6.39
N ASN A 277 22.80 22.30 6.07
CA ASN A 277 23.27 22.22 4.68
C ASN A 277 23.29 20.75 4.22
N VAL A 278 22.53 20.47 3.15
CA VAL A 278 22.30 19.12 2.66
C VAL A 278 22.67 18.99 1.19
N THR A 279 23.40 17.92 0.86
CA THR A 279 23.59 17.48 -0.51
C THR A 279 22.62 16.35 -0.84
N ILE A 280 21.74 16.53 -1.84
CA ILE A 280 20.77 15.52 -2.27
C ILE A 280 21.26 14.84 -3.55
N ILE A 281 21.28 13.50 -3.53
CA ILE A 281 21.79 12.65 -4.60
C ILE A 281 20.86 11.45 -4.76
N PRO A 282 20.57 10.99 -5.99
CA PRO A 282 19.91 9.71 -6.17
C PRO A 282 20.79 8.57 -5.61
N GLY A 283 20.19 7.61 -4.91
CA GLY A 283 20.86 6.43 -4.37
C GLY A 283 19.92 5.24 -4.18
N PHE A 284 20.48 4.03 -4.07
CA PHE A 284 19.72 2.80 -3.82
C PHE A 284 19.69 2.50 -2.34
N GLU A 285 18.53 2.62 -1.68
CA GLU A 285 18.27 2.29 -0.27
C GLU A 285 19.19 2.95 0.79
N SER A 286 20.51 2.89 0.66
CA SER A 286 21.56 3.55 1.43
C SER A 286 22.68 4.17 0.54
N PHE A 287 23.47 5.07 1.12
CA PHE A 287 24.63 5.67 0.46
C PHE A 287 25.92 4.84 0.54
N GLU A 288 25.96 3.73 1.27
CA GLU A 288 27.16 2.87 1.43
C GLU A 288 27.66 2.31 0.10
N SER A 289 26.81 2.42 -0.90
CA SER A 289 26.95 1.84 -2.21
C SER A 289 27.49 2.86 -3.23
N VAL A 290 27.58 4.15 -2.87
CA VAL A 290 27.93 5.25 -3.80
C VAL A 290 29.39 5.68 -3.63
N ASP A 291 30.17 5.50 -4.68
CA ASP A 291 31.55 5.97 -4.77
C ASP A 291 31.62 7.42 -5.24
N TYR A 292 32.68 8.13 -4.84
CA TYR A 292 32.97 9.47 -5.32
C TYR A 292 34.31 9.49 -6.05
N ASP A 293 34.27 9.79 -7.34
CA ASP A 293 35.47 9.97 -8.14
C ASP A 293 35.93 11.43 -8.05
N SER A 294 37.01 11.65 -7.31
CA SER A 294 37.62 12.97 -7.09
C SER A 294 38.19 13.57 -8.36
N LYS A 295 38.68 12.75 -9.30
CA LYS A 295 39.28 13.23 -10.56
C LYS A 295 38.21 13.86 -11.46
N ASN A 296 37.04 13.24 -11.53
CA ASN A 296 35.93 13.69 -12.36
C ASN A 296 34.86 14.49 -11.57
N ASN A 297 35.04 14.68 -10.26
CA ASN A 297 34.10 15.36 -9.36
C ASN A 297 32.67 14.81 -9.52
N THR A 298 32.53 13.47 -9.47
CA THR A 298 31.25 12.82 -9.77
C THR A 298 30.96 11.63 -8.89
N TYR A 299 29.68 11.45 -8.57
CA TYR A 299 29.19 10.30 -7.80
C TYR A 299 28.89 9.15 -8.75
N ILE A 300 29.25 7.94 -8.36
CA ILE A 300 29.19 6.76 -9.21
C ILE A 300 28.65 5.60 -8.40
N ARG A 301 27.82 4.79 -9.06
CA ARG A 301 27.42 3.48 -8.56
C ARG A 301 27.68 2.47 -9.65
N PHE A 302 28.56 1.52 -9.35
CA PHE A 302 28.81 0.38 -10.21
C PHE A 302 27.69 -0.65 -10.09
N ILE A 303 27.23 -1.14 -11.23
CA ILE A 303 26.24 -2.21 -11.36
C ILE A 303 26.97 -3.47 -11.82
N LYS A 304 26.96 -4.49 -10.97
CA LYS A 304 27.65 -5.75 -11.20
C LYS A 304 26.81 -6.71 -12.04
N ASN A 305 27.43 -7.77 -12.54
CA ASN A 305 26.70 -8.85 -13.21
C ASN A 305 25.63 -9.49 -12.29
N GLY A 306 25.93 -9.66 -11.00
CA GLY A 306 24.97 -10.18 -10.02
C GLY A 306 23.82 -9.23 -9.69
N ASP A 307 23.91 -7.96 -10.07
CA ASP A 307 22.86 -6.96 -9.90
C ASP A 307 21.83 -7.01 -11.06
N MET A 308 22.12 -7.75 -12.13
CA MET A 308 21.24 -7.85 -13.29
C MET A 308 19.94 -8.58 -12.94
N ASN A 309 18.83 -8.12 -13.52
CA ASN A 309 17.46 -8.59 -13.26
C ASN A 309 16.95 -8.36 -11.83
N ASN A 310 17.74 -7.73 -10.94
CA ASN A 310 17.26 -7.33 -9.63
C ASN A 310 16.44 -6.03 -9.72
N VAL A 311 15.42 -5.92 -8.86
CA VAL A 311 14.61 -4.72 -8.73
C VAL A 311 15.24 -3.82 -7.67
N PHE A 312 15.78 -2.68 -8.10
CA PHE A 312 16.32 -1.67 -7.19
C PHE A 312 15.30 -0.57 -6.93
N THR A 313 15.31 -0.04 -5.70
CA THR A 313 14.53 1.14 -5.34
C THR A 313 15.44 2.36 -5.28
N LEU A 314 15.32 3.24 -6.27
CA LEU A 314 16.07 4.49 -6.35
C LEU A 314 15.33 5.62 -5.62
N LYS A 315 16.03 6.32 -4.73
CA LYS A 315 15.52 7.41 -3.90
C LYS A 315 16.41 8.64 -3.98
N CYS A 316 15.85 9.83 -3.73
CA CYS A 316 16.62 11.03 -3.45
C CYS A 316 17.05 11.04 -1.98
N LEU A 317 18.33 10.76 -1.74
CA LEU A 317 18.92 10.66 -0.41
C LEU A 317 19.79 11.89 -0.11
N SER A 318 19.95 12.20 1.17
CA SER A 318 20.58 13.39 1.73
C SER A 318 21.92 13.05 2.41
N LYS A 319 22.94 13.90 2.22
CA LYS A 319 24.16 13.96 3.03
C LYS A 319 24.21 15.28 3.79
N ILE A 320 24.60 15.25 5.06
CA ILE A 320 24.73 16.45 5.90
C ILE A 320 26.19 16.90 5.85
N GLY A 321 26.46 18.05 5.22
CA GLY A 321 27.82 18.36 4.76
C GLY A 321 28.35 17.23 3.87
N ASP A 322 29.52 16.69 4.20
CA ASP A 322 30.11 15.53 3.49
C ASP A 322 29.80 14.18 4.14
N LYS A 323 29.10 14.17 5.28
CA LYS A 323 28.82 12.95 6.05
C LYS A 323 27.48 12.35 5.65
N TYR A 324 27.48 11.06 5.38
CA TYR A 324 26.27 10.27 5.33
C TYR A 324 25.86 9.86 6.75
N ILE A 325 24.64 10.18 7.13
CA ILE A 325 24.05 9.81 8.42
C ILE A 325 22.73 9.14 8.11
N SER A 326 22.64 7.82 8.36
CA SER A 326 21.53 6.98 7.90
C SER A 326 20.16 7.45 8.38
N TYR A 327 20.03 7.93 9.62
CA TYR A 327 18.76 8.45 10.14
C TYR A 327 18.42 9.86 9.66
N LEU A 328 19.30 10.53 8.89
CA LEU A 328 19.09 11.87 8.30
C LEU A 328 19.14 11.84 6.76
N ASP A 329 19.18 10.68 6.13
CA ASP A 329 19.30 10.56 4.68
C ASP A 329 18.01 10.93 3.91
N GLU A 330 16.90 11.12 4.61
CA GLU A 330 15.65 11.65 4.05
C GLU A 330 15.28 13.01 4.66
N PHE A 331 16.25 13.75 5.24
CA PHE A 331 16.02 14.94 6.06
C PHE A 331 15.00 15.96 5.50
N TYR A 332 15.13 16.36 4.23
CA TYR A 332 14.22 17.34 3.62
C TYR A 332 13.01 16.72 2.89
N SER A 333 12.79 15.40 2.97
CA SER A 333 11.73 14.69 2.22
C SER A 333 10.31 15.01 2.67
N ARG A 334 10.13 15.61 3.85
CA ARG A 334 8.82 16.15 4.29
C ARG A 334 8.56 17.55 3.77
N TYR A 335 9.60 18.38 3.67
CA TYR A 335 9.47 19.74 3.17
C TYR A 335 9.25 19.78 1.65
N GLY A 336 9.74 18.79 0.90
CA GLY A 336 9.61 18.74 -0.55
C GLY A 336 9.37 17.34 -1.12
N GLU A 337 8.57 17.27 -2.18
CA GLU A 337 8.42 16.08 -3.02
C GLU A 337 9.56 16.04 -4.05
N PHE A 338 10.39 15.00 -3.98
CA PHE A 338 11.48 14.82 -4.94
C PHE A 338 11.09 13.88 -6.08
N THR A 339 11.62 14.18 -7.26
CA THR A 339 11.52 13.37 -8.48
C THR A 339 12.91 13.08 -9.01
N ILE A 340 13.07 11.94 -9.66
CA ILE A 340 14.33 11.49 -10.24
C ILE A 340 14.25 11.62 -11.75
N HIS A 341 15.28 12.23 -12.31
CA HIS A 341 15.40 12.52 -13.74
C HIS A 341 16.67 11.86 -14.26
N LYS A 342 16.58 11.29 -15.46
CA LYS A 342 17.73 10.82 -16.23
C LYS A 342 18.15 11.88 -17.25
N ASP A 343 19.44 12.22 -17.29
CA ASP A 343 19.96 13.12 -18.31
C ASP A 343 19.98 12.45 -19.70
N GLY A 344 19.68 13.22 -20.74
CA GLY A 344 19.68 12.75 -22.12
C GLY A 344 18.40 11.98 -22.54
N ASP A 345 17.45 11.80 -21.63
CA ASP A 345 16.19 11.14 -21.95
C ASP A 345 15.24 12.10 -22.71
N LYS A 346 15.03 11.82 -24.00
CA LYS A 346 14.18 12.63 -24.89
C LYS A 346 12.70 12.58 -24.48
N LYS A 347 12.28 11.53 -23.75
CA LYS A 347 10.87 11.36 -23.36
C LYS A 347 10.46 12.16 -22.13
N LYS A 348 11.40 12.84 -21.45
CA LYS A 348 11.17 13.54 -20.16
C LYS A 348 10.41 12.66 -19.15
N GLU A 349 10.62 11.35 -19.18
CA GLU A 349 10.05 10.45 -18.18
C GLU A 349 10.70 10.80 -16.83
N HIS A 350 9.87 11.32 -15.93
CA HIS A 350 10.27 11.63 -14.57
C HIS A 350 9.75 10.52 -13.67
N LEU A 351 10.64 9.94 -12.88
CA LEU A 351 10.28 8.89 -11.95
C LEU A 351 9.99 9.53 -10.59
N SER A 352 8.86 9.19 -9.96
CA SER A 352 8.58 9.60 -8.58
C SER A 352 9.61 9.00 -7.64
N SER A 353 10.16 9.74 -6.67
CA SER A 353 11.04 9.15 -5.64
C SER A 353 10.18 8.64 -4.47
N PRO A 354 10.22 7.34 -4.10
CA PRO A 354 11.04 6.25 -4.63
C PRO A 354 10.55 5.68 -5.97
N SER A 355 11.50 5.24 -6.82
CA SER A 355 11.23 4.61 -8.12
C SER A 355 11.84 3.21 -8.19
N LYS A 356 11.18 2.28 -8.89
CA LYS A 356 11.75 0.96 -9.18
C LYS A 356 12.53 1.00 -10.50
N ILE A 357 13.75 0.45 -10.51
CA ILE A 357 14.59 0.30 -11.70
C ILE A 357 15.14 -1.12 -11.77
N ILE A 358 15.22 -1.67 -12.97
CA ILE A 358 15.75 -3.02 -13.24
C ILE A 358 16.82 -2.85 -14.31
N PHE A 359 18.02 -3.38 -14.09
CA PHE A 359 19.07 -3.41 -15.09
C PHE A 359 19.01 -4.74 -15.83
N LEU A 360 18.95 -4.69 -17.15
CA LEU A 360 18.97 -5.87 -18.02
C LEU A 360 20.19 -5.77 -18.93
N ALA A 361 20.86 -6.89 -19.17
CA ALA A 361 22.01 -6.95 -20.07
C ALA A 361 21.68 -6.43 -21.49
N GLN A 362 20.45 -6.66 -21.95
CA GLN A 362 19.96 -6.22 -23.26
C GLN A 362 19.39 -4.78 -23.28
N ASP A 363 19.24 -4.13 -22.13
CA ASP A 363 18.67 -2.77 -22.01
C ASP A 363 19.67 -1.84 -21.32
N MET A 364 20.54 -1.24 -22.14
CA MET A 364 21.51 -0.26 -21.67
C MET A 364 20.88 1.12 -21.37
N ASP A 365 19.59 1.33 -21.67
CA ASP A 365 18.90 2.60 -21.42
C ASP A 365 18.58 2.81 -19.94
N LYS A 366 18.85 1.87 -19.06
CA LYS A 366 18.75 2.08 -17.60
C LYS A 366 20.04 2.61 -16.98
N PHE A 367 21.15 2.55 -17.70
CA PHE A 367 22.42 3.13 -17.28
C PHE A 367 22.53 4.60 -17.69
N GLY A 368 23.36 5.35 -16.97
CA GLY A 368 23.66 6.74 -17.28
C GLY A 368 23.57 7.65 -16.07
N ARG A 369 23.35 8.95 -16.33
CA ARG A 369 23.39 10.00 -15.32
C ARG A 369 22.00 10.33 -14.80
N TYR A 370 21.85 10.31 -13.48
CA TYR A 370 20.60 10.58 -12.77
C TYR A 370 20.77 11.75 -11.80
N TYR A 371 19.68 12.47 -11.54
CA TYR A 371 19.67 13.58 -10.59
C TYR A 371 18.27 13.79 -10.00
N CYS A 372 18.24 14.42 -8.83
CA CYS A 372 17.01 14.75 -8.13
C CYS A 372 16.55 16.17 -8.47
N LYS A 373 15.23 16.36 -8.50
CA LYS A 373 14.56 17.66 -8.61
C LYS A 373 13.41 17.73 -7.63
N VAL A 374 13.21 18.90 -7.03
CA VAL A 374 12.01 19.19 -6.24
C VAL A 374 10.84 19.50 -7.17
N LYS A 375 9.69 18.86 -6.93
CA LYS A 375 8.44 19.04 -7.67
C LYS A 375 7.48 19.94 -6.91
N ASN A 376 7.24 19.60 -5.64
CA ASN A 376 6.38 20.34 -4.72
C ASN A 376 7.17 20.66 -3.45
N LYS A 377 6.87 21.79 -2.80
CA LYS A 377 7.55 22.21 -1.57
C LYS A 377 6.67 23.05 -0.67
N VAL A 378 6.91 22.99 0.63
CA VAL A 378 6.30 23.89 1.63
C VAL A 378 7.04 25.23 1.69
N SER A 379 6.42 26.24 2.32
CA SER A 379 7.02 27.58 2.45
C SER A 379 8.33 27.60 3.24
N LYS A 380 8.51 26.65 4.19
CA LYS A 380 9.75 26.50 4.96
C LYS A 380 10.90 25.83 4.19
N TYR A 381 10.66 25.31 2.98
CA TYR A 381 11.71 24.70 2.18
C TYR A 381 12.70 25.78 1.69
N ASN A 382 13.93 25.74 2.20
CA ASN A 382 14.97 26.69 1.85
C ASN A 382 15.96 26.10 0.82
N GLU A 383 15.81 26.51 -0.43
CA GLU A 383 16.67 26.07 -1.53
C GLU A 383 18.15 26.41 -1.33
N LYS A 384 18.48 27.47 -0.58
CA LYS A 384 19.87 27.90 -0.37
C LYS A 384 20.67 26.90 0.47
N LEU A 385 20.00 26.05 1.24
CA LEU A 385 20.62 25.04 2.11
C LEU A 385 20.76 23.69 1.40
N ILE A 386 20.24 23.55 0.17
CA ILE A 386 20.12 22.26 -0.52
C ILE A 386 20.89 22.30 -1.83
N THR A 387 21.90 21.44 -1.94
CA THR A 387 22.67 21.25 -3.16
C THR A 387 22.27 19.93 -3.82
N PHE A 388 21.79 19.98 -5.06
CA PHE A 388 21.54 18.75 -5.83
C PHE A 388 22.80 18.31 -6.56
N LYS A 389 23.17 17.03 -6.44
CA LYS A 389 24.26 16.42 -7.21
C LYS A 389 23.72 15.31 -8.10
N LYS A 390 24.49 15.02 -9.15
CA LYS A 390 24.20 13.96 -10.11
C LYS A 390 24.99 12.71 -9.75
N ILE A 391 24.44 11.54 -10.06
CA ILE A 391 25.10 10.24 -9.94
C ILE A 391 25.12 9.54 -11.29
N TYR A 392 26.19 8.81 -11.59
CA TYR A 392 26.26 7.89 -12.71
C TYR A 392 26.03 6.46 -12.24
N LEU A 393 25.03 5.80 -12.84
CA LEU A 393 24.80 4.36 -12.69
C LEU A 393 25.43 3.69 -13.91
N ILE A 394 26.56 3.01 -13.72
CA ILE A 394 27.37 2.45 -14.82
C ILE A 394 27.76 1.00 -14.54
N PRO A 395 28.10 0.22 -15.58
CA PRO A 395 28.67 -1.12 -15.40
C PRO A 395 29.93 -1.13 -14.52
N ASP A 396 30.09 -2.18 -13.73
CA ASP A 396 31.31 -2.44 -12.96
C ASP A 396 32.52 -2.71 -13.87
N LYS A 397 33.72 -2.46 -13.35
CA LYS A 397 34.98 -2.70 -14.07
C LYS A 397 35.10 -4.19 -14.42
N GLY A 398 35.31 -4.48 -15.69
CA GLY A 398 35.45 -5.84 -16.21
C GLY A 398 34.14 -6.61 -16.31
N ALA A 399 32.99 -5.96 -16.10
CA ALA A 399 31.69 -6.59 -16.31
C ALA A 399 31.58 -7.10 -17.76
N ASN A 400 30.99 -8.28 -17.94
CA ASN A 400 30.69 -8.86 -19.24
C ASN A 400 29.21 -9.18 -19.33
N PHE A 401 28.50 -8.51 -20.23
CA PHE A 401 27.07 -8.69 -20.45
C PHE A 401 26.82 -9.50 -21.72
N VAL A 402 26.15 -10.64 -21.56
CA VAL A 402 25.71 -11.44 -22.70
C VAL A 402 24.40 -10.87 -23.21
N ILE A 403 24.42 -10.30 -24.42
CA ILE A 403 23.24 -9.71 -25.06
C ILE A 403 22.60 -10.77 -25.95
N LYS A 404 21.28 -10.96 -25.81
CA LYS A 404 20.54 -11.86 -26.70
C LYS A 404 20.55 -11.34 -28.14
N ASN A 405 20.87 -12.23 -29.06
CA ASN A 405 21.06 -11.96 -30.47
C ASN A 405 19.95 -11.12 -31.10
N SER A 406 20.32 -9.99 -31.69
CA SER A 406 19.46 -9.26 -32.66
C SER A 406 20.14 -9.27 -34.03
N MET A 407 20.38 -10.47 -34.56
CA MET A 407 20.94 -10.58 -35.92
C MET A 407 19.87 -10.14 -36.93
N ASP A 408 20.19 -9.16 -37.78
CA ASP A 408 19.40 -8.93 -38.98
C ASP A 408 19.69 -10.08 -39.96
N LYS A 409 18.85 -11.13 -39.87
CA LYS A 409 18.96 -12.35 -40.69
C LYS A 409 18.94 -12.08 -42.19
N LYS A 410 18.48 -10.89 -42.64
CA LYS A 410 18.45 -10.56 -44.07
C LYS A 410 19.79 -10.10 -44.62
N ASN A 411 20.64 -9.49 -43.79
CA ASN A 411 21.80 -8.74 -44.27
C ASN A 411 23.16 -9.27 -43.77
N ASN A 412 23.20 -10.35 -42.97
CA ASN A 412 24.43 -10.87 -42.36
C ASN A 412 25.22 -9.78 -41.62
N LEU A 413 24.51 -8.89 -40.93
CA LEU A 413 25.11 -7.80 -40.17
C LEU A 413 25.12 -8.17 -38.68
N ILE A 414 26.31 -8.07 -38.09
CA ILE A 414 26.48 -8.01 -36.64
C ILE A 414 26.88 -6.59 -36.27
N ASN A 415 26.54 -6.15 -35.07
CA ASN A 415 26.79 -4.78 -34.69
C ASN A 415 27.13 -4.58 -33.21
N CYS A 416 27.88 -3.51 -32.98
CA CYS A 416 28.11 -2.90 -31.68
C CYS A 416 27.51 -1.50 -31.70
N GLN A 417 26.93 -1.07 -30.58
CA GLN A 417 26.60 0.34 -30.42
C GLN A 417 27.90 1.15 -30.26
N LYS A 418 28.04 2.30 -30.94
CA LYS A 418 29.23 3.15 -30.88
C LYS A 418 29.33 3.89 -29.55
N THR A 419 28.21 4.38 -29.03
CA THR A 419 28.13 5.07 -27.73
C THR A 419 26.86 4.69 -26.98
N TYR A 420 26.96 4.45 -25.67
CA TYR A 420 25.80 4.32 -24.80
C TYR A 420 25.55 5.64 -24.09
N ASN A 421 24.67 6.45 -24.70
CA ASN A 421 24.23 7.74 -24.16
C ASN A 421 25.44 8.59 -23.71
N LEU A 422 25.38 9.21 -22.53
CA LEU A 422 26.45 10.04 -21.99
C LEU A 422 27.47 9.28 -21.12
N PHE A 423 27.43 7.95 -21.02
CA PHE A 423 28.23 7.23 -20.01
C PHE A 423 29.31 6.28 -20.57
N ALA A 424 29.24 5.86 -21.82
CA ALA A 424 30.25 4.96 -22.39
C ALA A 424 30.43 5.12 -23.91
N LYS A 425 31.65 4.83 -24.39
CA LYS A 425 32.04 4.83 -25.81
C LYS A 425 32.74 3.52 -26.15
N ILE A 426 32.52 3.01 -27.36
CA ILE A 426 33.21 1.82 -27.84
C ILE A 426 34.71 2.13 -27.97
N LYS A 427 35.52 1.21 -27.46
CA LYS A 427 36.99 1.25 -27.51
C LYS A 427 37.53 0.19 -28.45
N LYS A 428 36.89 -0.97 -28.50
CA LYS A 428 37.34 -2.13 -29.28
C LYS A 428 36.18 -3.02 -29.70
N MET A 429 36.25 -3.59 -30.89
CA MET A 429 35.33 -4.60 -31.42
C MET A 429 36.15 -5.81 -31.83
N GLU A 430 35.87 -6.96 -31.24
CA GLU A 430 36.55 -8.24 -31.51
C GLU A 430 35.56 -9.24 -32.07
N ILE A 431 35.92 -9.89 -33.16
CA ILE A 431 35.09 -10.90 -33.81
C ILE A 431 35.89 -12.18 -33.89
N ASN A 432 35.39 -13.23 -33.24
CA ASN A 432 35.98 -14.56 -33.25
C ASN A 432 35.12 -15.50 -34.09
N PHE A 433 35.74 -16.14 -35.08
CA PHE A 433 35.11 -17.17 -35.89
C PHE A 433 35.48 -18.54 -35.32
N ASN A 434 34.57 -19.20 -34.61
CA ASN A 434 34.85 -20.48 -33.95
C ASN A 434 35.23 -21.56 -34.98
N GLY A 435 36.50 -21.96 -35.00
CA GLY A 435 36.99 -23.06 -35.85
C GLY A 435 38.27 -22.80 -36.65
N ASN A 436 38.72 -21.54 -36.77
CA ASN A 436 39.88 -21.18 -37.60
C ASN A 436 40.97 -20.30 -36.91
N ASP A 437 40.87 -20.04 -35.60
CA ASP A 437 41.74 -19.07 -34.86
C ASP A 437 41.82 -17.65 -35.46
N THR A 438 41.00 -17.35 -36.46
CA THR A 438 40.93 -16.03 -37.08
C THR A 438 40.13 -15.09 -36.19
N GLN A 439 40.83 -14.10 -35.62
CA GLN A 439 40.26 -13.01 -34.84
C GLN A 439 40.42 -11.71 -35.62
N GLU A 440 39.31 -10.99 -35.83
CA GLU A 440 39.34 -9.63 -36.36
C GLU A 440 39.15 -8.63 -35.22
N VAL A 441 39.97 -7.58 -35.23
CA VAL A 441 40.01 -6.57 -34.16
C VAL A 441 39.98 -5.17 -34.76
N PHE A 442 38.99 -4.39 -34.34
CA PHE A 442 38.84 -2.98 -34.72
C PHE A 442 38.96 -2.09 -33.49
N ASN A 443 39.80 -1.05 -33.60
CA ASN A 443 40.06 -0.07 -32.53
C ASN A 443 39.79 1.38 -32.96
N ASP A 444 39.67 1.63 -34.27
CA ASP A 444 39.35 2.95 -34.82
C ASP A 444 37.93 2.94 -35.40
N PHE A 445 37.09 3.83 -34.87
CA PHE A 445 35.70 4.00 -35.26
C PHE A 445 35.43 5.44 -35.75
N SER A 446 36.45 6.12 -36.26
CA SER A 446 36.35 7.44 -36.85
C SER A 446 35.81 7.40 -38.29
N GLN A 447 36.15 6.35 -39.05
CA GLN A 447 35.74 6.14 -40.44
C GLN A 447 35.41 4.67 -40.70
N SER A 448 34.61 4.40 -41.74
CA SER A 448 34.33 3.04 -42.21
C SER A 448 35.57 2.45 -42.89
N VAL A 449 35.94 1.21 -42.56
CA VAL A 449 37.13 0.53 -43.09
C VAL A 449 36.81 -0.92 -43.40
N GLY A 450 37.10 -1.35 -44.63
CA GLY A 450 36.92 -2.75 -45.06
C GLY A 450 35.47 -3.22 -44.94
N GLN A 451 35.26 -4.27 -44.14
CA GLN A 451 33.95 -4.87 -43.87
C GLN A 451 33.16 -4.16 -42.76
N MET A 452 33.76 -3.17 -42.10
CA MET A 452 33.12 -2.36 -41.07
C MET A 452 32.51 -1.10 -41.68
N SER A 453 31.23 -0.86 -41.39
CA SER A 453 30.54 0.38 -41.74
C SER A 453 29.93 1.04 -40.51
N ILE A 454 30.00 2.35 -40.43
CA ILE A 454 29.44 3.12 -39.31
C ILE A 454 28.19 3.84 -39.80
N ASP A 455 27.07 3.56 -39.15
CA ASP A 455 25.78 4.22 -39.41
C ASP A 455 25.26 4.83 -38.09
N ASP A 456 25.17 6.16 -38.05
CA ASP A 456 24.86 6.93 -36.84
C ASP A 456 25.66 6.50 -35.60
N ASN A 457 24.99 5.75 -34.70
CA ASN A 457 25.52 5.27 -33.43
C ASN A 457 25.75 3.75 -33.44
N ILE A 458 25.79 3.12 -34.61
CA ILE A 458 25.93 1.68 -34.78
C ILE A 458 27.19 1.41 -35.62
N VAL A 459 28.07 0.57 -35.10
CA VAL A 459 29.20 -0.01 -35.83
C VAL A 459 28.75 -1.36 -36.35
N ASN A 460 28.54 -1.44 -37.66
CA ASN A 460 28.13 -2.66 -38.35
C ASN A 460 29.36 -3.36 -38.91
N TYR A 461 29.34 -4.69 -38.89
CA TYR A 461 30.31 -5.52 -39.57
C TYR A 461 29.59 -6.49 -40.48
N ASN A 462 29.97 -6.48 -41.76
CA ASN A 462 29.41 -7.32 -42.80
C ASN A 462 30.34 -8.51 -43.04
N PHE A 463 29.96 -9.68 -42.56
CA PHE A 463 30.73 -10.89 -42.78
C PHE A 463 30.24 -11.62 -44.04
N SER A 464 31.20 -12.07 -44.85
CA SER A 464 30.93 -13.00 -45.94
C SER A 464 30.52 -14.36 -45.34
N LYS A 465 29.51 -15.02 -45.90
CA LYS A 465 28.88 -16.27 -45.40
C LYS A 465 29.86 -17.15 -44.59
N SER A 466 29.76 -17.12 -43.26
CA SER A 466 30.53 -17.98 -42.38
C SER A 466 29.74 -19.25 -42.07
N SER A 467 30.37 -20.41 -42.25
CA SER A 467 29.82 -21.70 -41.81
C SER A 467 29.96 -21.92 -40.31
N ASN A 468 30.66 -21.03 -39.61
CA ASN A 468 31.11 -21.18 -38.24
C ASN A 468 30.33 -20.22 -37.30
N PRO A 469 30.09 -20.61 -36.03
CA PRO A 469 29.55 -19.70 -35.03
C PRO A 469 30.43 -18.45 -34.91
N ILE A 470 29.80 -17.29 -34.78
CA ILE A 470 30.49 -16.01 -34.64
C ILE A 470 30.27 -15.51 -33.22
N GLN A 471 31.36 -15.20 -32.52
CA GLN A 471 31.29 -14.50 -31.25
C GLN A 471 31.74 -13.06 -31.46
N LEU A 472 30.84 -12.12 -31.15
CA LEU A 472 31.13 -10.69 -31.19
C LEU A 472 31.31 -10.18 -29.77
N GLN A 473 32.45 -9.54 -29.51
CA GLN A 473 32.74 -8.87 -28.26
C GLN A 473 33.00 -7.39 -28.51
N CYS A 474 32.19 -6.53 -27.91
CA CYS A 474 32.38 -5.08 -27.92
C CYS A 474 32.91 -4.65 -26.56
N VAL A 475 34.05 -3.94 -26.52
CA VAL A 475 34.65 -3.38 -25.31
C VAL A 475 34.37 -1.88 -25.28
N TYR A 476 33.87 -1.42 -24.14
CA TYR A 476 33.45 -0.05 -23.92
C TYR A 476 34.27 0.58 -22.80
N GLU A 477 34.66 1.83 -23.00
CA GLU A 477 35.24 2.69 -21.97
C GLU A 477 34.16 3.62 -21.41
N THR A 478 34.03 3.65 -20.09
CA THR A 478 33.12 4.54 -19.38
C THR A 478 33.71 5.94 -19.24
N ILE A 479 32.88 6.91 -18.85
CA ILE A 479 33.32 8.30 -18.56
C ILE A 479 34.42 8.44 -17.49
N ILE A 480 34.65 7.41 -16.69
CA ILE A 480 35.68 7.40 -15.64
C ILE A 480 36.89 6.54 -16.01
N GLY A 481 36.94 6.04 -17.26
CA GLY A 481 38.04 5.22 -17.77
C GLY A 481 38.00 3.76 -17.32
N THR A 482 36.89 3.28 -16.73
CA THR A 482 36.70 1.83 -16.53
C THR A 482 36.20 1.18 -17.80
N GLU A 483 36.46 -0.12 -17.95
CA GLU A 483 36.03 -0.86 -19.13
C GLU A 483 34.98 -1.93 -18.77
N PHE A 484 34.03 -2.15 -19.67
CA PHE A 484 33.11 -3.29 -19.64
C PHE A 484 32.94 -3.87 -21.03
N LYS A 485 32.40 -5.09 -21.10
CA LYS A 485 32.24 -5.85 -22.33
C LYS A 485 30.78 -6.22 -22.56
N THR A 486 30.40 -6.30 -23.83
CA THR A 486 29.17 -6.96 -24.25
C THR A 486 29.53 -8.08 -25.21
N THR A 487 28.98 -9.27 -24.99
CA THR A 487 29.21 -10.45 -25.82
C THR A 487 27.91 -10.88 -26.48
N GLN A 488 27.98 -11.21 -27.77
CA GLN A 488 26.88 -11.76 -28.56
C GLN A 488 27.37 -13.03 -29.26
N GLU A 489 26.57 -14.08 -29.28
CA GLU A 489 26.92 -15.37 -29.88
C GLU A 489 25.94 -15.73 -30.98
N PHE A 490 26.37 -15.67 -32.22
CA PHE A 490 25.53 -15.95 -33.37
C PHE A 490 25.65 -17.42 -33.77
N GLU A 491 24.55 -18.14 -33.63
CA GLU A 491 24.43 -19.51 -34.13
C GLU A 491 24.44 -19.56 -35.66
N ARG A 492 24.87 -20.72 -36.17
CA ARG A 492 25.04 -21.02 -37.59
C ARG A 492 23.83 -20.57 -38.40
N LEU A 493 24.04 -19.67 -39.36
CA LEU A 493 23.09 -19.43 -40.44
C LEU A 493 23.13 -20.65 -41.36
N HIS A 494 22.40 -21.71 -41.01
CA HIS A 494 22.00 -22.66 -42.03
C HIS A 494 21.16 -21.87 -43.03
N GLN A 495 21.73 -21.60 -44.20
CA GLN A 495 20.91 -21.65 -45.41
C GLN A 495 20.26 -23.02 -45.34
N LYS A 496 18.99 -23.06 -44.92
CA LYS A 496 18.09 -24.01 -45.53
C LYS A 496 18.20 -23.67 -47.00
N ASP A 497 19.05 -24.39 -47.71
CA ASP A 497 18.76 -24.69 -49.09
C ASP A 497 17.28 -24.99 -49.08
N LYS A 498 16.56 -24.28 -49.95
CA LYS A 498 15.23 -24.71 -50.32
C LYS A 498 15.44 -26.07 -50.97
N GLU A 499 15.61 -27.13 -50.17
CA GLU A 499 14.88 -28.33 -50.44
C GLU A 499 13.44 -27.84 -50.53
N ILE A 500 13.02 -27.71 -51.78
CA ILE A 500 11.64 -27.89 -52.16
C ILE A 500 11.33 -29.31 -51.68
N VAL A 501 11.12 -29.48 -50.38
CA VAL A 501 10.14 -30.44 -49.91
C VAL A 501 8.88 -29.88 -50.51
N GLN A 502 8.54 -30.36 -51.71
CA GLN A 502 7.17 -30.50 -52.14
C GLN A 502 6.51 -31.32 -51.02
N VAL A 503 6.14 -30.64 -49.94
CA VAL A 503 5.01 -31.07 -49.14
C VAL A 503 3.88 -30.96 -50.12
N LYS A 504 3.61 -32.08 -50.79
CA LYS A 504 2.37 -32.36 -51.48
C LYS A 504 1.31 -32.10 -50.42
N SER A 505 0.85 -30.85 -50.34
CA SER A 505 -0.13 -30.46 -49.35
C SER A 505 -1.33 -31.32 -49.69
N ASN A 506 -1.64 -32.26 -48.81
CA ASN A 506 -2.87 -33.02 -48.91
C ASN A 506 -3.97 -31.98 -48.72
N LYS A 507 -4.40 -31.34 -49.80
CA LYS A 507 -5.55 -30.43 -49.84
C LYS A 507 -6.75 -31.09 -49.17
N THR A 508 -6.83 -32.42 -49.25
CA THR A 508 -7.75 -33.28 -48.52
C THR A 508 -7.69 -33.12 -47.00
N MET A 509 -6.52 -33.00 -46.36
CA MET A 509 -6.43 -32.88 -44.90
C MET A 509 -6.86 -31.49 -44.40
N VAL A 510 -6.50 -30.43 -45.13
CA VAL A 510 -6.95 -29.06 -44.80
C VAL A 510 -8.46 -28.92 -44.99
N ILE A 511 -9.02 -29.53 -46.04
CA ILE A 511 -10.47 -29.57 -46.26
C ILE A 511 -11.17 -30.37 -45.13
N ILE A 512 -10.62 -31.50 -44.69
CA ILE A 512 -11.16 -32.28 -43.57
C ILE A 512 -11.17 -31.45 -42.27
N ILE A 513 -10.09 -30.71 -41.97
CA ILE A 513 -10.02 -29.85 -40.79
C ILE A 513 -11.07 -28.74 -40.86
N ILE A 514 -11.25 -28.10 -42.03
CA ILE A 514 -12.27 -27.06 -42.22
C ILE A 514 -13.68 -27.63 -42.04
N VAL A 515 -13.96 -28.84 -42.56
CA VAL A 515 -15.25 -29.52 -42.39
C VAL A 515 -15.52 -29.86 -40.93
N ILE A 516 -14.51 -30.35 -40.18
CA ILE A 516 -14.64 -30.63 -38.74
C ILE A 516 -14.91 -29.35 -37.94
N VAL A 517 -14.25 -28.24 -38.27
CA VAL A 517 -14.50 -26.93 -37.64
C VAL A 517 -15.91 -26.43 -37.94
N LEU A 518 -16.42 -26.64 -39.16
CA LEU A 518 -17.79 -26.28 -39.53
C LEU A 518 -18.84 -27.13 -38.79
N ILE A 519 -18.64 -28.45 -38.71
CA ILE A 519 -19.54 -29.35 -37.98
C ILE A 519 -19.58 -29.00 -36.49
N THR A 520 -18.43 -28.74 -35.87
CA THR A 520 -18.36 -28.36 -34.45
C THR A 520 -19.07 -27.02 -34.18
N LEU A 521 -18.92 -26.03 -35.06
CA LEU A 521 -19.66 -24.76 -34.97
C LEU A 521 -21.19 -24.97 -35.03
N VAL A 522 -21.67 -25.84 -35.92
CA VAL A 522 -23.11 -26.17 -36.02
C VAL A 522 -23.60 -26.89 -34.76
N CYS A 523 -22.84 -27.85 -34.22
CA CYS A 523 -23.19 -28.53 -32.97
C CYS A 523 -23.28 -27.55 -31.79
N VAL A 524 -22.35 -26.59 -31.67
CA VAL A 524 -22.39 -25.56 -30.62
C VAL A 524 -23.62 -24.65 -30.79
N ALA A 525 -23.97 -24.28 -32.02
CA ALA A 525 -25.17 -23.50 -32.31
C ALA A 525 -26.46 -24.24 -31.93
N LEU A 526 -26.54 -25.55 -32.19
CA LEU A 526 -27.69 -26.38 -31.80
C LEU A 526 -27.79 -26.53 -30.28
N ILE A 527 -26.68 -26.77 -29.58
CA ILE A 527 -26.66 -26.88 -28.12
C ILE A 527 -27.10 -25.56 -27.47
N THR A 528 -26.58 -24.43 -27.96
CA THR A 528 -26.97 -23.10 -27.46
C THR A 528 -28.45 -22.80 -27.73
N ALA A 529 -28.99 -23.16 -28.90
CA ALA A 529 -30.42 -23.05 -29.19
C ALA A 529 -31.29 -23.90 -28.25
N ILE A 530 -30.90 -25.15 -27.97
CA ILE A 530 -31.60 -26.03 -27.01
C ILE A 530 -31.59 -25.43 -25.60
N ILE A 531 -30.46 -24.87 -25.15
CA ILE A 531 -30.35 -24.20 -23.84
C ILE A 531 -31.27 -22.98 -23.77
N ILE A 532 -31.35 -22.19 -24.84
CA ILE A 532 -32.23 -21.01 -24.92
C ILE A 532 -33.71 -21.44 -24.90
N ILE A 533 -34.08 -22.50 -25.62
CA ILE A 533 -35.45 -23.04 -25.63
C ILE A 533 -35.81 -23.59 -24.24
N LYS A 534 -34.91 -24.34 -23.58
CA LYS A 534 -35.13 -24.82 -22.20
C LYS A 534 -35.29 -23.65 -21.22
N ARG A 535 -34.44 -22.62 -21.28
CA ARG A 535 -34.55 -21.41 -20.45
C ARG A 535 -35.84 -20.63 -20.69
N LYS A 536 -36.37 -20.60 -21.92
CA LYS A 536 -37.68 -19.98 -22.23
C LYS A 536 -38.85 -20.81 -21.69
N LYS A 537 -38.76 -22.15 -21.69
CA LYS A 537 -39.81 -23.02 -21.12
C LYS A 537 -39.87 -22.92 -19.59
N THR A 538 -38.75 -22.83 -18.87
CA THR A 538 -38.76 -22.62 -17.40
C THR A 538 -39.32 -21.25 -17.00
N LYS A 539 -39.16 -20.21 -17.83
CA LYS A 539 -39.79 -18.89 -17.57
C LYS A 539 -41.29 -18.83 -17.86
N LYS A 540 -41.86 -19.78 -18.60
CA LYS A 540 -43.33 -19.88 -18.80
C LYS A 540 -44.04 -20.70 -17.72
N ILE A 541 -43.33 -21.58 -17.01
CA ILE A 541 -43.92 -22.41 -15.94
C ILE A 541 -43.99 -21.66 -14.58
N VAL A 542 -43.21 -20.58 -14.40
CA VAL A 542 -43.30 -19.73 -13.19
C VAL A 542 -44.37 -18.62 -13.31
N LYS A 543 -45.09 -18.53 -14.43
CA LYS A 543 -46.15 -17.52 -14.67
C LYS A 543 -47.58 -18.09 -14.69
N ILE A 544 -47.79 -19.34 -14.26
CA ILE A 544 -49.12 -19.99 -14.24
C ILE A 544 -49.61 -20.31 -12.81
N ASN A 545 -48.84 -20.02 -11.75
CA ASN A 545 -49.26 -20.24 -10.35
C ASN A 545 -49.48 -18.95 -9.54
N GLU A 546 -50.06 -17.91 -10.15
CA GLU A 546 -50.68 -16.80 -9.40
C GLU A 546 -51.95 -16.34 -10.12
N VAL A 547 -53.02 -17.14 -9.99
CA VAL A 547 -54.41 -16.71 -10.21
C VAL A 547 -55.26 -17.36 -9.13
N SER A 548 -55.44 -16.67 -8.00
CA SER A 548 -56.66 -16.64 -7.20
C SER A 548 -56.45 -15.77 -5.95
N ASN A 549 -56.84 -14.50 -6.03
CA ASN A 549 -57.72 -13.86 -5.05
C ASN A 549 -57.94 -12.40 -5.45
N TYR A 550 -59.13 -12.18 -6.00
CA TYR A 550 -59.75 -10.87 -6.12
C TYR A 550 -60.09 -10.34 -4.72
N SER A 551 -59.66 -9.13 -4.41
CA SER A 551 -60.45 -8.20 -3.58
C SER A 551 -60.21 -6.78 -4.08
N LEU A 552 -61.28 -6.19 -4.59
CA LEU A 552 -61.41 -4.79 -4.98
C LEU A 552 -61.05 -3.87 -3.81
N SER A 553 -60.20 -2.87 -4.05
CA SER A 553 -60.49 -1.49 -3.64
C SER A 553 -59.67 -0.50 -4.47
N SER A 554 -60.41 0.45 -5.02
CA SER A 554 -59.99 1.56 -5.88
C SER A 554 -59.44 2.73 -5.06
N SER A 555 -58.34 3.35 -5.51
CA SER A 555 -58.24 4.82 -5.67
C SER A 555 -56.85 5.25 -6.15
N THR A 556 -56.81 5.74 -7.40
CA THR A 556 -56.14 6.98 -7.86
C THR A 556 -54.84 7.43 -7.19
N SER A 557 -53.73 7.44 -7.93
CA SER A 557 -53.21 8.64 -8.62
C SER A 557 -51.79 8.47 -9.17
N SER A 558 -51.67 8.87 -10.43
CA SER A 558 -50.51 9.36 -11.20
C SER A 558 -49.17 9.61 -10.49
N SER A 559 -48.08 9.10 -11.05
CA SER A 559 -47.10 9.96 -11.76
C SER A 559 -45.96 9.15 -12.37
N SER A 560 -45.81 9.36 -13.67
CA SER A 560 -44.71 8.99 -14.54
C SER A 560 -43.47 9.86 -14.29
N SER A 561 -42.28 9.28 -14.38
CA SER A 561 -41.23 9.83 -15.26
C SER A 561 -40.05 8.87 -15.41
N SER A 562 -39.97 8.30 -16.61
CA SER A 562 -38.72 7.97 -17.29
C SER A 562 -37.87 9.23 -17.45
N LEU A 563 -36.54 9.14 -17.34
CA LEU A 563 -35.67 10.00 -18.14
C LEU A 563 -34.35 9.29 -18.47
N GLN A 564 -34.17 9.10 -19.77
CA GLN A 564 -32.92 8.75 -20.42
C GLN A 564 -31.96 9.95 -20.42
N LEU A 565 -30.70 9.59 -20.22
CA LEU A 565 -29.49 10.08 -20.85
C LEU A 565 -29.65 11.06 -22.04
N SER A 566 -29.06 12.25 -21.93
CA SER A 566 -28.45 12.94 -23.07
C SER A 566 -27.30 13.85 -22.62
N LYS A 567 -26.12 13.57 -23.18
CA LYS A 567 -24.99 14.50 -23.33
C LYS A 567 -25.46 15.77 -24.04
N LEU A 568 -24.92 16.92 -23.67
CA LEU A 568 -24.31 17.90 -24.60
C LEU A 568 -23.62 19.03 -23.81
N ILE A 569 -22.43 19.38 -24.31
CA ILE A 569 -21.61 20.55 -23.96
C ILE A 569 -22.22 21.77 -24.68
N PRO A 570 -22.17 22.99 -24.10
CA PRO A 570 -21.25 23.99 -24.65
C PRO A 570 -20.54 24.88 -23.61
N ASN A 571 -19.37 25.36 -24.03
CA ASN A 571 -18.55 26.41 -23.44
C ASN A 571 -19.30 27.75 -23.31
N SER A 572 -18.93 28.55 -22.30
CA SER A 572 -18.12 29.78 -22.42
C SER A 572 -18.58 30.93 -21.51
N THR A 573 -17.57 31.62 -20.93
CA THR A 573 -17.51 33.05 -20.53
C THR A 573 -18.48 33.55 -19.47
N LYS A 574 -18.00 33.87 -18.26
CA LYS A 574 -17.35 35.14 -17.80
C LYS A 574 -18.34 36.22 -17.38
N ASP A 575 -18.01 36.80 -16.22
CA ASP A 575 -18.52 38.04 -15.62
C ASP A 575 -19.97 37.97 -15.08
N THR A 576 -20.36 38.49 -13.91
CA THR A 576 -19.78 39.49 -13.02
C THR A 576 -20.50 39.41 -11.65
N LYS A 577 -19.86 39.96 -10.61
CA LYS A 577 -20.42 40.78 -9.50
C LYS A 577 -21.96 40.80 -9.34
N SER A 578 -22.60 40.77 -8.18
CA SER A 578 -22.26 41.04 -6.77
C SER A 578 -23.61 41.18 -6.03
N ILE A 579 -23.56 41.35 -4.69
CA ILE A 579 -24.54 42.07 -3.84
C ILE A 579 -25.57 41.23 -3.06
N ASN A 580 -25.39 41.33 -1.72
CA ASN A 580 -26.36 41.38 -0.61
C ASN A 580 -27.25 40.18 -0.29
N LYS A 581 -27.78 40.02 0.93
CA LYS A 581 -27.54 40.41 2.34
C LYS A 581 -28.78 39.88 3.06
N ASN A 582 -28.65 39.62 4.36
CA ASN A 582 -29.71 39.56 5.37
C ASN A 582 -30.59 38.28 5.42
N ILE A 583 -30.52 37.49 6.51
CA ILE A 583 -31.10 37.66 7.86
C ILE A 583 -32.59 37.25 7.92
N SER A 584 -32.86 36.18 8.68
CA SER A 584 -33.92 35.98 9.69
C SER A 584 -34.02 34.45 9.94
N LYS A 585 -33.66 33.88 11.09
CA LYS A 585 -34.32 33.86 12.41
C LYS A 585 -35.85 33.76 12.31
N ILE A 586 -36.40 32.57 12.60
CA ILE A 586 -37.25 32.25 13.77
C ILE A 586 -37.77 30.79 13.67
N PRO A 587 -38.05 30.12 14.80
CA PRO A 587 -38.08 28.68 14.95
C PRO A 587 -39.52 28.11 14.96
N SER A 588 -39.66 26.80 14.79
CA SER A 588 -40.90 26.13 15.19
C SER A 588 -40.73 24.69 15.66
N LYS A 589 -41.05 24.52 16.95
CA LYS A 589 -41.94 23.50 17.54
C LYS A 589 -41.59 22.02 17.32
N SER A 590 -40.94 21.47 18.34
CA SER A 590 -41.04 20.06 18.72
C SER A 590 -42.49 19.71 19.10
N LYS A 591 -43.04 18.69 18.45
CA LYS A 591 -44.24 17.96 18.91
C LYS A 591 -43.79 16.60 19.43
N THR A 592 -43.91 16.45 20.75
CA THR A 592 -43.84 15.19 21.49
C THR A 592 -45.05 14.34 21.10
N ILE A 593 -44.82 13.10 20.65
CA ILE A 593 -45.87 12.09 20.49
C ILE A 593 -45.55 10.96 21.46
N ASN A 594 -46.36 10.85 22.51
CA ASN A 594 -46.45 9.67 23.37
C ASN A 594 -47.17 8.56 22.58
N ILE A 595 -46.54 7.39 22.47
CA ILE A 595 -47.20 6.16 22.01
C ILE A 595 -47.11 5.14 23.13
N SER A 596 -48.28 4.80 23.65
CA SER A 596 -48.55 3.75 24.62
C SER A 596 -48.30 2.37 24.04
N SER A 597 -47.65 1.52 24.82
CA SER A 597 -47.49 0.10 24.58
C SER A 597 -48.75 -0.66 24.99
N ASN A 598 -49.41 -1.31 24.03
CA ASN A 598 -50.34 -2.41 24.31
C ASN A 598 -49.76 -3.71 23.75
N SER A 599 -49.53 -4.64 24.68
CA SER A 599 -49.25 -6.05 24.45
C SER A 599 -50.51 -6.76 23.96
N LYS A 600 -50.34 -7.74 23.07
CA LYS A 600 -51.00 -9.06 23.15
C LYS A 600 -50.53 -10.04 22.07
N ASP A 601 -50.29 -11.24 22.58
CA ASP A 601 -50.54 -12.57 22.04
C ASP A 601 -49.70 -13.17 20.90
N ILE A 602 -48.96 -14.19 21.37
CA ILE A 602 -48.28 -15.27 20.68
C ILE A 602 -49.32 -16.21 20.08
N SER A 603 -49.11 -16.61 18.82
CA SER A 603 -49.59 -17.89 18.31
C SER A 603 -48.44 -18.68 17.69
N GLN A 604 -48.29 -19.91 18.15
CA GLN A 604 -47.32 -20.90 17.69
C GLN A 604 -47.76 -21.46 16.34
N THR A 605 -46.84 -21.54 15.38
CA THR A 605 -46.91 -22.54 14.32
C THR A 605 -45.51 -23.09 14.05
N SER A 606 -45.42 -24.41 14.08
CA SER A 606 -44.26 -25.25 13.84
C SER A 606 -43.94 -25.38 12.35
N GLY A 607 -42.66 -25.43 12.00
CA GLY A 607 -42.19 -26.05 10.76
C GLY A 607 -41.17 -25.22 9.97
N TYR A 608 -40.03 -25.84 9.69
CA TYR A 608 -38.94 -25.44 8.79
C TYR A 608 -37.89 -24.43 9.31
N LYS A 609 -36.67 -24.97 9.54
CA LYS A 609 -35.42 -24.23 9.75
C LYS A 609 -35.11 -23.37 8.51
N LYS A 610 -35.50 -22.09 8.56
CA LYS A 610 -34.90 -21.01 7.79
C LYS A 610 -33.91 -20.30 8.70
N ASN A 611 -32.68 -20.07 8.23
CA ASN A 611 -31.76 -19.14 8.88
C ASN A 611 -32.42 -17.77 8.94
N LYS A 612 -32.82 -17.33 10.14
CA LYS A 612 -33.36 -15.99 10.37
C LYS A 612 -32.23 -15.10 10.89
N LEU A 613 -32.01 -14.00 10.20
CA LEU A 613 -31.20 -12.89 10.67
C LEU A 613 -31.99 -12.15 11.75
N LEU A 614 -31.48 -12.12 12.98
CA LEU A 614 -32.05 -11.31 14.07
C LEU A 614 -31.30 -9.97 14.11
N ILE A 615 -32.00 -8.88 13.84
CA ILE A 615 -31.44 -7.52 13.92
C ILE A 615 -31.85 -6.93 15.28
N ILE A 616 -30.89 -6.79 16.20
CA ILE A 616 -31.10 -6.07 17.46
C ILE A 616 -30.62 -4.64 17.26
N LYS A 617 -31.55 -3.69 17.33
CA LYS A 617 -31.25 -2.26 17.20
C LYS A 617 -30.94 -1.70 18.59
N VAL A 618 -29.68 -1.34 18.84
CA VAL A 618 -29.24 -0.68 20.07
C VAL A 618 -29.11 0.82 19.76
N ASN A 619 -29.79 1.67 20.54
CA ASN A 619 -29.75 3.14 20.41
C ASN A 619 -28.58 3.74 21.17
#